data_AF-A0AAF0LDL5-F1
#
_entry.id   AF-A0AAF0LDL5-F1
#
_cell.length_a   1.000
_cell.length_b   1.000
_cell.length_c   1.000
_cell.angle_alpha   90.00
_cell.angle_beta   90.00
_cell.angle_gamma   90.00
#
_symmetry.space_group_name_H-M   'P 1'
#
loop_
_entity.id
_entity.type
_entity.pdbx_description
1 polymer ?
#
loop_
_entity_poly.entity_id
_entity_poly.type
_entity_poly.pdbx_seq_one_letter_code
_entity_poly.pdbx_strand_id
1 'polypeptide(L)'
;MPSLNLIDRERRVELSAWMSETGYHWAGQEDEDKFLARLYDLRQMPSTDGRAAYPTAAEDIHQHQVRNRDWDDDWVFGDPRFNLWNCSDEEFLKFLLNTLRPRTQPDPAVTALMAAQYNTVLAPTGWEFIDDHHVGESIYYAYRRRMGVHDPSRIELTAPDVVDRFVLDQQLGRLRRDIETDPAAAIAHCKELIESQLKLVLQRFGEQYSDRDDVPALYGQVSRRLGIHSNAVPGDSRASEAVKQVLRNLSSVVKNISEARNAMGTGHGRAEASPAERRHARLFFNATVTVTEFIAETWAAGEDE
;
A
#
# COMPACT_ATOMS: atom_id res chain seq x y z
N MET A 1 -4.75 -13.56 21.92
CA MET A 1 -5.92 -13.61 21.03
C MET A 1 -5.43 -14.14 19.69
N PRO A 2 -6.14 -15.06 19.03
CA PRO A 2 -5.75 -15.46 17.68
C PRO A 2 -5.73 -14.20 16.79
N SER A 3 -4.66 -14.01 16.02
CA SER A 3 -4.59 -12.94 15.04
C SER A 3 -5.78 -13.07 14.10
N LEU A 4 -6.58 -12.02 13.94
CA LEU A 4 -7.59 -12.01 12.89
C LEU A 4 -6.87 -12.18 11.55
N ASN A 5 -7.23 -13.21 10.80
CA ASN A 5 -6.86 -13.33 9.40
C ASN A 5 -7.54 -12.20 8.63
N LEU A 6 -6.76 -11.38 7.95
CA LEU A 6 -7.23 -10.25 7.16
C LEU A 6 -7.45 -10.63 5.70
N ILE A 7 -6.84 -11.74 5.26
CA ILE A 7 -7.10 -12.36 3.98
C ILE A 7 -8.22 -13.38 4.18
N ASP A 8 -9.45 -12.93 3.94
CA ASP A 8 -10.63 -13.78 4.06
C ASP A 8 -10.75 -14.83 2.94
N ARG A 9 -11.69 -15.76 3.12
CA ARG A 9 -11.89 -16.90 2.22
C ARG A 9 -12.25 -16.45 0.80
N GLU A 10 -13.01 -15.37 0.66
CA GLU A 10 -13.42 -14.83 -0.65
C GLU A 10 -12.20 -14.49 -1.51
N ARG A 11 -11.26 -13.73 -0.96
CA ARG A 11 -10.02 -13.34 -1.66
C ARG A 11 -9.13 -14.53 -2.01
N ARG A 12 -9.10 -15.55 -1.14
CA ARG A 12 -8.34 -16.79 -1.41
C ARG A 12 -8.94 -17.52 -2.61
N VAL A 13 -10.27 -17.62 -2.66
CA VAL A 13 -11.01 -18.26 -3.78
C VAL A 13 -10.84 -17.46 -5.07
N GLU A 14 -10.85 -16.13 -5.00
CA GLU A 14 -10.59 -15.28 -6.17
C GLU A 14 -9.19 -15.56 -6.76
N LEU A 15 -8.16 -15.64 -5.92
CA LEU A 15 -6.79 -15.91 -6.36
C LEU A 15 -6.62 -17.32 -6.95
N SER A 16 -7.21 -18.34 -6.32
CA SER A 16 -7.15 -19.70 -6.85
C SER A 16 -7.89 -19.82 -8.19
N ALA A 17 -9.10 -19.26 -8.28
CA ALA A 17 -9.90 -19.29 -9.50
C ALA A 17 -9.17 -18.58 -10.64
N TRP A 18 -8.58 -17.42 -10.35
CA TRP A 18 -7.77 -16.69 -11.32
C TRP A 18 -6.58 -17.53 -11.82
N MET A 19 -5.85 -18.22 -10.94
CA MET A 19 -4.73 -19.09 -11.36
C MET A 19 -5.22 -20.21 -12.30
N SER A 20 -6.32 -20.87 -11.95
CA SER A 20 -6.91 -21.94 -12.75
C SER A 20 -7.42 -21.44 -14.12
N GLU A 21 -8.11 -20.29 -14.16
CA GLU A 21 -8.70 -19.74 -15.39
C GLU A 21 -7.66 -19.19 -16.36
N THR A 22 -6.55 -18.67 -15.86
CA THR A 22 -5.49 -18.06 -16.67
C THR A 22 -4.39 -19.05 -17.07
N GLY A 23 -4.34 -20.22 -16.44
CA GLY A 23 -3.28 -21.21 -16.62
C GLY A 23 -1.95 -20.82 -15.96
N TYR A 24 -1.92 -19.80 -15.09
CA TYR A 24 -0.77 -19.48 -14.25
C TYR A 24 -0.70 -20.46 -13.08
N HIS A 25 -0.29 -21.69 -13.39
CA HIS A 25 -0.22 -22.78 -12.42
C HIS A 25 0.64 -22.41 -11.21
N TRP A 26 0.16 -22.70 -10.00
CA TRP A 26 0.81 -22.30 -8.74
C TRP A 26 2.19 -22.94 -8.53
N ALA A 27 2.41 -24.14 -9.06
CA ALA A 27 3.73 -24.80 -9.07
C ALA A 27 4.62 -24.35 -10.26
N GLY A 28 4.10 -23.53 -11.18
CA GLY A 28 4.81 -23.06 -12.35
C GLY A 28 5.44 -24.20 -13.15
N GLN A 29 6.77 -24.17 -13.30
CA GLN A 29 7.54 -25.23 -14.00
C GLN A 29 8.00 -26.39 -13.09
N GLU A 30 7.76 -26.32 -11.78
CA GLU A 30 8.16 -27.35 -10.83
C GLU A 30 7.10 -28.44 -10.70
N ASP A 31 7.55 -29.66 -10.39
CA ASP A 31 6.62 -30.69 -9.92
C ASP A 31 5.99 -30.23 -8.59
N GLU A 32 4.69 -30.50 -8.44
CA GLU A 32 3.89 -30.04 -7.32
C GLU A 32 4.37 -30.53 -5.95
N ASP A 33 4.87 -31.77 -5.88
CA ASP A 33 5.47 -32.35 -4.69
C ASP A 33 6.74 -31.58 -4.27
N LYS A 34 7.58 -31.20 -5.23
CA LYS A 34 8.79 -30.38 -4.99
C LYS A 34 8.44 -28.96 -4.58
N PHE A 35 7.41 -28.36 -5.18
CA PHE A 35 6.91 -27.05 -4.76
C PHE A 35 6.48 -27.09 -3.29
N LEU A 36 5.60 -28.04 -2.94
CA LEU A 36 5.00 -28.15 -1.62
C LEU A 36 6.00 -28.56 -0.54
N ALA A 37 7.02 -29.37 -0.87
CA ALA A 37 8.08 -29.75 0.06
C ALA A 37 8.91 -28.57 0.60
N ARG A 38 8.82 -27.38 0.00
CA ARG A 38 9.46 -26.15 0.51
C ARG A 38 8.64 -25.46 1.60
N LEU A 39 7.34 -25.75 1.65
CA LEU A 39 6.38 -25.15 2.57
C LEU A 39 6.03 -26.12 3.71
N TYR A 40 6.02 -27.42 3.42
CA TYR A 40 5.52 -28.46 4.32
C TYR A 40 6.47 -29.67 4.36
N ASP A 41 6.55 -30.33 5.52
CA ASP A 41 7.23 -31.62 5.63
C ASP A 41 6.32 -32.76 5.16
N LEU A 42 6.25 -32.94 3.84
CA LEU A 42 5.35 -33.90 3.19
C LEU A 42 5.57 -35.36 3.63
N ARG A 43 6.76 -35.70 4.14
CA ARG A 43 7.10 -37.04 4.62
C ARG A 43 6.54 -37.33 6.01
N GLN A 44 6.17 -36.30 6.76
CA GLN A 44 5.50 -36.44 8.06
C GLN A 44 3.98 -36.30 7.95
N MET A 45 3.47 -35.89 6.79
CA MET A 45 2.04 -35.72 6.55
C MET A 45 1.44 -37.04 6.04
N PRO A 46 0.25 -37.43 6.52
CA PRO A 46 -0.39 -38.65 6.07
C PRO A 46 -0.84 -38.53 4.61
N SER A 47 -0.81 -39.66 3.90
CA SER A 47 -1.45 -39.81 2.60
C SER A 47 -2.99 -39.77 2.72
N THR A 48 -3.65 -39.29 1.67
CA THR A 48 -5.11 -39.43 1.50
C THR A 48 -5.47 -40.70 0.73
N ASP A 49 -4.49 -41.33 0.10
CA ASP A 49 -4.59 -42.63 -0.54
C ASP A 49 -4.38 -43.76 0.48
N GLY A 50 -5.37 -44.65 0.59
CA GLY A 50 -5.36 -45.79 1.50
C GLY A 50 -4.41 -46.93 1.10
N ARG A 51 -3.75 -46.86 -0.06
CA ARG A 51 -2.80 -47.89 -0.51
C ARG A 51 -1.50 -47.80 0.29
N ALA A 52 -1.08 -48.93 0.88
CA ALA A 52 0.14 -49.03 1.70
C ALA A 52 1.45 -48.64 0.99
N ALA A 53 1.45 -48.59 -0.35
CA ALA A 53 2.60 -48.15 -1.14
C ALA A 53 2.85 -46.62 -1.06
N TYR A 54 1.87 -45.84 -0.59
CA TYR A 54 1.94 -44.39 -0.50
C TYR A 54 1.61 -43.94 0.94
N PRO A 55 2.53 -44.13 1.90
CA PRO A 55 2.25 -43.87 3.31
C PRO A 55 2.20 -42.37 3.65
N THR A 56 2.85 -41.50 2.88
CA THR A 56 2.94 -40.06 3.17
C THR A 56 2.36 -39.22 2.04
N ALA A 57 2.09 -37.94 2.33
CA ALA A 57 1.66 -36.98 1.32
C ALA A 57 2.66 -36.85 0.17
N ALA A 58 3.96 -37.06 0.42
CA ALA A 58 4.98 -36.99 -0.63
C ALA A 58 4.75 -38.06 -1.71
N GLU A 59 4.53 -39.31 -1.33
CA GLU A 59 4.31 -40.38 -2.31
C GLU A 59 2.93 -40.27 -2.98
N ASP A 60 1.92 -39.86 -2.21
CA ASP A 60 0.55 -39.65 -2.67
C ASP A 60 0.48 -38.61 -3.81
N ILE A 61 1.01 -37.41 -3.53
CA ILE A 61 1.05 -36.30 -4.50
C ILE A 61 1.88 -36.71 -5.71
N HIS A 62 3.05 -37.32 -5.53
CA HIS A 62 3.87 -37.74 -6.66
C HIS A 62 3.16 -38.77 -7.55
N GLN A 63 2.45 -39.73 -6.96
CA GLN A 63 1.71 -40.73 -7.70
C GLN A 63 0.58 -40.10 -8.54
N HIS A 64 -0.18 -39.17 -7.96
CA HIS A 64 -1.34 -38.61 -8.61
C HIS A 64 -1.02 -37.43 -9.55
N GLN A 65 -0.03 -36.60 -9.22
CA GLN A 65 0.29 -35.40 -9.98
C GLN A 65 1.42 -35.60 -11.00
N VAL A 66 2.40 -36.46 -10.70
CA VAL A 66 3.53 -36.68 -11.62
C VAL A 66 3.30 -37.90 -12.51
N ARG A 67 2.87 -39.02 -11.93
CA ARG A 67 2.72 -40.29 -12.68
C ARG A 67 1.38 -40.41 -13.40
N ASN A 68 0.29 -40.08 -12.73
CA ASN A 68 -1.06 -40.27 -13.28
C ASN A 68 -1.64 -39.00 -13.94
N ARG A 69 -1.36 -37.82 -13.35
CA ARG A 69 -1.98 -36.52 -13.70
C ARG A 69 -3.50 -36.58 -13.63
N ASP A 70 -4.03 -37.00 -12.48
CA ASP A 70 -5.45 -37.34 -12.30
C ASP A 70 -6.17 -36.56 -11.18
N TRP A 71 -5.57 -35.51 -10.58
CA TRP A 71 -6.34 -34.51 -9.81
C TRP A 71 -6.44 -33.18 -10.55
N ASP A 72 -7.43 -32.38 -10.15
CA ASP A 72 -7.70 -31.05 -10.68
C ASP A 72 -6.55 -30.07 -10.39
N ASP A 73 -6.25 -29.14 -11.29
CA ASP A 73 -5.11 -28.20 -11.19
C ASP A 73 -5.10 -27.36 -9.88
N ASP A 74 -6.25 -27.18 -9.22
CA ASP A 74 -6.40 -26.41 -7.98
C ASP A 74 -6.65 -27.28 -6.73
N TRP A 75 -6.46 -28.60 -6.81
CA TRP A 75 -6.72 -29.56 -5.73
C TRP A 75 -6.09 -29.13 -4.40
N VAL A 76 -4.90 -28.51 -4.44
CA VAL A 76 -4.11 -28.09 -3.28
C VAL A 76 -4.88 -27.11 -2.39
N PHE A 77 -5.75 -26.28 -2.96
CA PHE A 77 -6.51 -25.31 -2.19
C PHE A 77 -7.59 -26.00 -1.35
N GLY A 78 -8.21 -27.06 -1.89
CA GLY A 78 -9.22 -27.88 -1.23
C GLY A 78 -8.67 -28.93 -0.27
N ASP A 79 -7.37 -29.24 -0.34
CA ASP A 79 -6.78 -30.32 0.44
C ASP A 79 -6.67 -29.96 1.93
N PRO A 80 -7.28 -30.76 2.84
CA PRO A 80 -7.26 -30.47 4.27
C PRO A 80 -5.87 -30.53 4.91
N ARG A 81 -4.90 -31.18 4.26
CA ARG A 81 -3.50 -31.26 4.72
C ARG A 81 -2.83 -29.89 4.70
N PHE A 82 -3.16 -29.04 3.73
CA PHE A 82 -2.58 -27.70 3.57
C PHE A 82 -3.52 -26.59 4.07
N ASN A 83 -4.83 -26.85 4.06
CA ASN A 83 -5.88 -25.99 4.60
C ASN A 83 -5.77 -24.54 4.09
N LEU A 84 -5.44 -24.35 2.80
CA LEU A 84 -5.16 -23.02 2.24
C LEU A 84 -6.38 -22.08 2.31
N TRP A 85 -7.60 -22.59 2.39
CA TRP A 85 -8.79 -21.77 2.62
C TRP A 85 -8.88 -21.11 3.98
N ASN A 86 -8.28 -21.72 5.02
CA ASN A 86 -8.45 -21.29 6.41
C ASN A 86 -7.13 -21.16 7.18
N CYS A 87 -5.97 -21.34 6.53
CA CYS A 87 -4.67 -21.15 7.15
C CYS A 87 -4.45 -19.67 7.54
N SER A 88 -3.43 -19.41 8.35
CA SER A 88 -3.08 -18.03 8.71
C SER A 88 -2.72 -17.18 7.48
N ASP A 89 -2.87 -15.85 7.59
CA ASP A 89 -2.42 -14.94 6.53
C ASP A 89 -0.95 -15.18 6.16
N GLU A 90 -0.07 -15.42 7.15
CA GLU A 90 1.34 -15.67 6.90
C GLU A 90 1.59 -16.96 6.13
N GLU A 91 0.87 -18.03 6.43
CA GLU A 91 0.98 -19.30 5.68
C GLU A 91 0.51 -19.12 4.23
N PHE A 92 -0.59 -18.40 4.03
CA PHE A 92 -1.11 -18.12 2.69
C PHE A 92 -0.16 -17.22 1.88
N LEU A 93 0.36 -16.16 2.50
CA LEU A 93 1.35 -15.28 1.87
C LEU A 93 2.65 -16.01 1.54
N LYS A 94 3.09 -16.96 2.39
CA LYS A 94 4.25 -17.82 2.09
C LYS A 94 3.98 -18.73 0.89
N PHE A 95 2.77 -19.27 0.76
CA PHE A 95 2.37 -20.06 -0.41
C PHE A 95 2.44 -19.22 -1.68
N LEU A 96 1.76 -18.06 -1.71
CA LEU A 96 1.81 -17.12 -2.84
C LEU A 96 3.23 -16.62 -3.13
N LEU A 97 4.04 -16.35 -2.10
CA LEU A 97 5.44 -15.97 -2.29
C LEU A 97 6.24 -17.06 -3.02
N ASN A 98 5.94 -18.33 -2.75
CA ASN A 98 6.61 -19.44 -3.40
C ASN A 98 6.20 -19.58 -4.88
N THR A 99 4.98 -19.19 -5.27
CA THR A 99 4.57 -19.17 -6.69
C THR A 99 5.38 -18.15 -7.49
N LEU A 100 5.78 -17.03 -6.85
CA LEU A 100 6.57 -15.95 -7.45
C LEU A 100 8.08 -16.18 -7.44
N ARG A 101 8.59 -17.29 -6.90
CA ARG A 101 10.04 -17.53 -6.87
C ARG A 101 10.55 -17.79 -8.29
N PRO A 102 11.73 -17.26 -8.69
CA PRO A 102 12.30 -17.52 -10.02
C PRO A 102 12.51 -19.00 -10.37
N ARG A 103 12.64 -19.87 -9.35
CA ARG A 103 12.68 -21.31 -9.57
C ARG A 103 11.32 -21.86 -10.02
N THR A 104 10.24 -21.36 -9.43
CA THR A 104 8.86 -21.76 -9.74
C THR A 104 8.40 -21.12 -11.05
N GLN A 105 8.59 -19.81 -11.18
CA GLN A 105 8.23 -19.02 -12.35
C GLN A 105 9.48 -18.29 -12.87
N PRO A 106 10.20 -18.84 -13.85
CA PRO A 106 11.46 -18.26 -14.32
C PRO A 106 11.27 -17.02 -15.19
N ASP A 107 10.08 -16.83 -15.78
CA ASP A 107 9.77 -15.66 -16.60
C ASP A 107 9.47 -14.44 -15.70
N PRO A 108 10.32 -13.40 -15.73
CA PRO A 108 10.12 -12.20 -14.92
C PRO A 108 8.85 -11.42 -15.29
N ALA A 109 8.43 -11.45 -16.57
CA ALA A 109 7.22 -10.78 -17.01
C ALA A 109 5.97 -11.47 -16.45
N VAL A 110 5.95 -12.80 -16.45
CA VAL A 110 4.86 -13.57 -15.83
C VAL A 110 4.85 -13.37 -14.32
N THR A 111 6.01 -13.42 -13.67
CA THR A 111 6.13 -13.18 -12.22
C THR A 111 5.61 -11.79 -11.84
N ALA A 112 5.96 -10.75 -12.61
CA ALA A 112 5.47 -9.40 -12.40
C ALA A 112 3.95 -9.28 -12.58
N LEU A 113 3.37 -9.98 -13.58
CA LEU A 113 1.93 -10.03 -13.79
C LEU A 113 1.21 -10.73 -12.64
N MET A 114 1.72 -11.87 -12.18
CA MET A 114 1.18 -12.59 -11.01
C MET A 114 1.23 -11.72 -9.75
N ALA A 115 2.37 -11.07 -9.47
CA ALA A 115 2.51 -10.19 -8.32
C ALA A 115 1.57 -8.98 -8.38
N ALA A 116 1.35 -8.41 -9.58
CA ALA A 116 0.39 -7.34 -9.78
C ALA A 116 -1.05 -7.80 -9.48
N GLN A 117 -1.46 -8.97 -9.98
CA GLN A 117 -2.78 -9.52 -9.67
C GLN A 117 -2.94 -9.81 -8.17
N TYR A 118 -1.92 -10.38 -7.53
CA TYR A 118 -1.94 -10.64 -6.09
C TYR A 118 -2.16 -9.34 -5.33
N ASN A 119 -1.48 -8.26 -5.74
CA ASN A 119 -1.65 -6.95 -5.12
C ASN A 119 -3.03 -6.34 -5.36
N THR A 120 -3.67 -6.57 -6.52
CA THR A 120 -5.06 -6.16 -6.75
C THR A 120 -6.01 -6.78 -5.72
N VAL A 121 -5.91 -8.10 -5.49
CA VAL A 121 -6.80 -8.82 -4.57
C VAL A 121 -6.45 -8.56 -3.10
N LEU A 122 -5.16 -8.41 -2.78
CA LEU A 122 -4.68 -8.21 -1.41
C LEU A 122 -4.77 -6.76 -0.92
N ALA A 123 -4.88 -5.78 -1.81
CA ALA A 123 -4.90 -4.36 -1.46
C ALA A 123 -5.90 -4.00 -0.32
N PRO A 124 -7.15 -4.52 -0.30
CA PRO A 124 -8.10 -4.24 0.78
C PRO A 124 -7.71 -4.84 2.14
N THR A 125 -6.90 -5.90 2.15
CA THR A 125 -6.47 -6.60 3.38
C THR A 125 -5.32 -5.88 4.08
N GLY A 126 -4.70 -4.91 3.39
CA GLY A 126 -3.50 -4.23 3.84
C GLY A 126 -2.24 -5.11 3.72
N TRP A 127 -2.22 -6.07 2.80
CA TRP A 127 -1.02 -6.82 2.42
C TRP A 127 -0.62 -6.48 0.99
N GLU A 128 0.67 -6.53 0.72
CA GLU A 128 1.20 -6.39 -0.63
C GLU A 128 2.51 -7.16 -0.80
N PHE A 129 2.75 -7.60 -2.02
CA PHE A 129 4.04 -8.03 -2.54
C PHE A 129 4.82 -6.84 -3.08
N ILE A 130 6.09 -6.75 -2.69
CA ILE A 130 7.05 -5.76 -3.16
C ILE A 130 8.21 -6.46 -3.85
N ASP A 131 8.76 -5.76 -4.84
CA ASP A 131 10.07 -6.06 -5.40
C ASP A 131 11.14 -5.83 -4.31
N ASP A 132 11.76 -6.92 -3.85
CA ASP A 132 12.72 -6.89 -2.75
C ASP A 132 14.15 -6.73 -3.26
N HIS A 133 14.55 -7.58 -4.22
CA HIS A 133 15.83 -7.48 -4.90
C HIS A 133 15.84 -8.27 -6.21
N HIS A 134 16.88 -8.04 -7.03
CA HIS A 134 17.04 -8.67 -8.34
C HIS A 134 18.33 -9.47 -8.39
N VAL A 135 18.31 -10.59 -9.13
CA VAL A 135 19.52 -11.36 -9.48
C VAL A 135 19.49 -11.63 -10.98
N GLY A 136 20.31 -10.91 -11.74
CA GLY A 136 20.19 -10.90 -13.20
C GLY A 136 18.86 -10.28 -13.62
N GLU A 137 18.11 -10.99 -14.46
CA GLU A 137 16.76 -10.59 -14.88
C GLU A 137 15.66 -11.10 -13.92
N SER A 138 16.01 -11.95 -12.95
CA SER A 138 15.05 -12.53 -12.03
C SER A 138 14.70 -11.59 -10.88
N ILE A 139 13.39 -11.45 -10.63
CA ILE A 139 12.84 -10.63 -9.55
C ILE A 139 12.58 -11.50 -8.33
N TYR A 140 13.06 -11.07 -7.16
CA TYR A 140 12.74 -11.69 -5.88
C TYR A 140 11.75 -10.81 -5.15
N TYR A 141 10.56 -11.34 -4.88
CA TYR A 141 9.53 -10.65 -4.12
C TYR A 141 9.67 -10.89 -2.61
N ALA A 142 9.13 -9.95 -1.83
CA ALA A 142 8.79 -10.10 -0.42
C ALA A 142 7.36 -9.60 -0.20
N TYR A 143 6.74 -9.94 0.94
CA TYR A 143 5.44 -9.37 1.31
C TYR A 143 5.56 -8.49 2.55
N ARG A 144 4.75 -7.44 2.64
CA ARG A 144 4.69 -6.55 3.80
C ARG A 144 3.25 -6.12 4.10
N ARG A 145 3.02 -5.70 5.35
CA ARG A 145 1.80 -4.97 5.70
C ARG A 145 1.85 -3.59 5.05
N ARG A 146 0.85 -3.28 4.23
CA ARG A 146 0.44 -1.93 3.90
C ARG A 146 -0.12 -1.31 5.17
N MET A 147 0.77 -0.73 5.98
CA MET A 147 0.36 0.11 7.11
C MET A 147 -0.55 1.21 6.53
N GLY A 148 -1.59 1.62 7.26
CA GLY A 148 -2.46 2.77 6.92
C GLY A 148 -1.73 4.13 6.97
N VAL A 149 -0.51 4.14 6.46
CA VAL A 149 0.30 5.28 6.10
C VAL A 149 0.10 5.39 4.59
N HIS A 150 -0.28 6.56 4.09
CA HIS A 150 -0.25 6.80 2.66
C HIS A 150 1.16 6.41 2.18
N ASP A 151 1.27 5.52 1.18
CA ASP A 151 2.57 5.26 0.55
C ASP A 151 2.83 6.43 -0.40
N PRO A 152 3.89 7.24 -0.24
CA PRO A 152 4.19 8.33 -1.17
C PRO A 152 4.22 7.91 -2.64
N SER A 153 4.49 6.62 -2.95
CA SER A 153 4.50 6.11 -4.32
C SER A 153 3.11 5.81 -4.92
N ARG A 154 2.04 5.95 -4.12
CA ARG A 154 0.65 5.68 -4.53
C ARG A 154 -0.29 6.83 -4.24
N ILE A 155 0.25 7.99 -3.83
CA ILE A 155 -0.54 9.20 -3.77
C ILE A 155 -0.71 9.68 -5.21
N GLU A 156 -1.79 9.23 -5.83
CA GLU A 156 -2.37 9.99 -6.91
C GLU A 156 -3.06 11.18 -6.25
N LEU A 157 -2.31 12.25 -6.00
CA LEU A 157 -2.98 13.54 -5.95
C LEU A 157 -3.58 13.64 -7.34
N THR A 158 -4.91 13.60 -7.43
CA THR A 158 -5.64 14.18 -8.56
C THR A 158 -5.37 15.68 -8.47
N ALA A 159 -4.11 16.06 -8.67
CA ALA A 159 -3.77 17.41 -9.01
C ALA A 159 -4.65 17.63 -10.24
N PRO A 160 -5.56 18.62 -10.21
CA PRO A 160 -5.92 19.24 -11.46
C PRO A 160 -4.58 19.61 -12.11
N ASP A 161 -4.49 19.63 -13.42
CA ASP A 161 -3.28 19.84 -14.23
C ASP A 161 -2.47 21.12 -13.84
N VAL A 162 -1.84 21.13 -12.65
CA VAL A 162 -1.56 22.33 -11.84
C VAL A 162 -0.18 22.26 -11.18
N VAL A 163 0.36 21.07 -10.91
CA VAL A 163 1.81 20.86 -10.72
C VAL A 163 2.28 20.04 -11.91
N ASP A 164 3.44 20.36 -12.50
CA ASP A 164 4.10 19.38 -13.36
C ASP A 164 4.24 18.09 -12.55
N ARG A 165 3.56 17.02 -13.01
CA ARG A 165 3.55 15.71 -12.36
C ARG A 165 4.98 15.27 -11.99
N PHE A 166 5.97 15.65 -12.79
CA PHE A 166 7.39 15.43 -12.52
C PHE A 166 7.91 16.09 -11.23
N VAL A 167 7.53 17.34 -10.95
CA VAL A 167 7.97 18.09 -9.77
C VAL A 167 7.33 17.51 -8.50
N LEU A 168 6.05 17.16 -8.58
CA LEU A 168 5.34 16.49 -7.49
C LEU A 168 5.95 15.11 -7.20
N ASP A 169 6.15 14.29 -8.24
CA ASP A 169 6.78 12.98 -8.13
C ASP A 169 8.20 13.08 -7.54
N GLN A 170 8.95 14.13 -7.89
CA GLN A 170 10.26 14.39 -7.32
C GLN A 170 10.19 14.74 -5.82
N GLN A 171 9.24 15.58 -5.41
CA GLN A 171 9.04 15.94 -4.00
C GLN A 171 8.58 14.73 -3.18
N LEU A 172 7.60 13.96 -3.66
CA LEU A 172 7.14 12.74 -3.02
C LEU A 172 8.23 11.66 -2.96
N GLY A 173 9.02 11.52 -4.02
CA GLY A 173 10.15 10.59 -4.08
C GLY A 173 11.27 10.93 -3.08
N ARG A 174 11.57 12.22 -2.89
CA ARG A 174 12.50 12.67 -1.83
C ARG A 174 11.94 12.37 -0.46
N LEU A 175 10.71 12.80 -0.19
CA LEU A 175 10.03 12.63 1.08
C LEU A 175 9.93 11.15 1.49
N ARG A 176 9.72 10.24 0.52
CA ARG A 176 9.77 8.78 0.74
C ARG A 176 11.11 8.30 1.30
N ARG A 177 12.22 8.74 0.71
CA ARG A 177 13.55 8.36 1.19
C ARG A 177 13.83 8.95 2.56
N ASP A 178 13.41 10.20 2.78
CA ASP A 178 13.73 10.94 3.99
C ASP A 178 12.94 10.42 5.19
N ILE A 179 11.70 9.91 5.03
CA ILE A 179 10.96 9.29 6.14
C ILE A 179 11.78 8.20 6.84
N GLU A 180 12.58 7.44 6.08
CA GLU A 180 13.41 6.36 6.62
C GLU A 180 14.82 6.83 7.00
N THR A 181 15.39 7.78 6.26
CA THR A 181 16.82 8.14 6.37
C THR A 181 17.09 9.46 7.08
N ASP A 182 16.16 10.42 7.02
CA ASP A 182 16.23 11.72 7.68
C ASP A 182 14.81 12.23 8.04
N PRO A 183 14.24 11.78 9.19
CA PRO A 183 12.90 12.17 9.62
C PRO A 183 12.71 13.69 9.78
N ALA A 184 13.78 14.44 10.05
CA ALA A 184 13.72 15.89 10.19
C ALA A 184 13.58 16.57 8.82
N ALA A 185 14.33 16.10 7.82
CA ALA A 185 14.16 16.53 6.43
C ALA A 185 12.76 16.17 5.90
N ALA A 186 12.24 14.98 6.21
CA ALA A 186 10.89 14.59 5.81
C ALA A 186 9.81 15.56 6.34
N ILE A 187 9.90 15.99 7.60
CA ILE A 187 8.98 16.99 8.18
C ILE A 187 9.12 18.35 7.48
N ALA A 188 10.33 18.76 7.12
CA ALA A 188 10.55 19.99 6.37
C ALA A 188 9.90 19.91 4.96
N HIS A 189 10.09 18.79 4.26
CA HIS A 189 9.47 18.56 2.95
C HIS A 189 7.93 18.51 3.02
N CYS A 190 7.34 18.05 4.13
CA CYS A 190 5.88 18.11 4.34
C CYS A 190 5.32 19.54 4.29
N LYS A 191 6.05 20.51 4.87
CA LYS A 191 5.69 21.94 4.79
C LYS A 191 5.80 22.44 3.36
N GLU A 192 6.91 22.13 2.68
CA GLU A 192 7.17 22.58 1.31
C GLU A 192 6.11 22.07 0.33
N LEU A 193 5.66 20.83 0.49
CA LEU A 193 4.60 20.22 -0.30
C LEU A 193 3.27 20.96 -0.14
N ILE A 194 2.82 21.18 1.11
CA ILE A 194 1.59 21.96 1.37
C ILE A 194 1.73 23.38 0.83
N GLU A 195 2.87 24.04 1.07
CA GLU A 195 3.09 25.41 0.64
C GLU A 195 2.99 25.54 -0.88
N SER A 196 3.62 24.60 -1.61
CA SER A 196 3.57 24.51 -3.07
C SER A 196 2.14 24.31 -3.55
N GLN A 197 1.40 23.36 -2.98
CA GLN A 197 0.01 23.08 -3.35
C GLN A 197 -0.89 24.32 -3.14
N LEU A 198 -0.77 25.00 -2.00
CA LEU A 198 -1.56 26.18 -1.68
C LEU A 198 -1.27 27.35 -2.62
N LYS A 199 0.00 27.63 -2.88
CA LYS A 199 0.42 28.69 -3.81
C LYS A 199 -0.12 28.44 -5.21
N LEU A 200 -0.10 27.20 -5.67
CA LEU A 200 -0.61 26.83 -6.99
C LEU A 200 -2.12 27.03 -7.11
N VAL A 201 -2.89 26.61 -6.10
CA VAL A 201 -4.33 26.86 -6.02
C VAL A 201 -4.64 28.36 -6.09
N LEU A 202 -3.90 29.19 -5.35
CA LEU A 202 -4.08 30.65 -5.39
C LEU A 202 -3.72 31.24 -6.77
N GLN A 203 -2.60 30.82 -7.37
CA GLN A 203 -2.22 31.25 -8.72
C GLN A 203 -3.31 30.94 -9.74
N ARG A 204 -3.93 29.76 -9.66
CA ARG A 204 -4.96 29.33 -10.59
C ARG A 204 -6.24 30.14 -10.46
N PHE A 205 -6.59 30.56 -9.24
CA PHE A 205 -7.69 31.52 -9.02
C PHE A 205 -7.34 32.97 -9.34
N GLY A 206 -6.09 33.27 -9.72
CA GLY A 206 -5.62 34.64 -9.94
C GLY A 206 -5.51 35.46 -8.64
N GLU A 207 -5.46 34.78 -7.49
CA GLU A 207 -5.33 35.42 -6.19
C GLU A 207 -3.86 35.80 -5.93
N GLN A 208 -3.65 36.99 -5.38
CA GLN A 208 -2.31 37.44 -5.01
C GLN A 208 -1.94 36.91 -3.63
N TYR A 209 -0.72 36.39 -3.51
CA TYR A 209 -0.09 36.07 -2.24
C TYR A 209 1.31 36.69 -2.17
N SER A 210 1.81 36.83 -0.95
CA SER A 210 3.14 37.36 -0.66
C SER A 210 4.13 36.24 -0.38
N ASP A 211 5.41 36.42 -0.70
CA ASP A 211 6.48 35.52 -0.26
C ASP A 211 6.66 35.49 1.27
N ARG A 212 6.05 36.44 1.97
CA ARG A 212 6.00 36.47 3.45
C ARG A 212 4.83 35.69 4.04
N ASP A 213 3.89 35.25 3.20
CA ASP A 213 2.74 34.49 3.68
C ASP A 213 3.21 33.08 4.09
N ASP A 214 2.95 32.74 5.34
CA ASP A 214 3.23 31.40 5.85
C ASP A 214 2.12 30.41 5.43
N VAL A 215 2.38 29.12 5.63
CA VAL A 215 1.45 28.05 5.27
C VAL A 215 0.04 28.26 5.87
N PRO A 216 -0.13 28.65 7.15
CA PRO A 216 -1.43 29.02 7.70
C PRO A 216 -2.12 30.18 6.97
N ALA A 217 -1.40 31.26 6.64
CA ALA A 217 -1.95 32.38 5.91
C ALA A 217 -2.43 31.97 4.51
N LEU A 218 -1.61 31.21 3.78
CA LEU A 218 -1.95 30.67 2.46
C LEU A 218 -3.17 29.75 2.53
N TYR A 219 -3.23 28.85 3.52
CA TYR A 219 -4.35 27.94 3.72
C TYR A 219 -5.66 28.69 4.00
N GLY A 220 -5.59 29.77 4.78
CA GLY A 220 -6.73 30.64 5.04
C GLY A 220 -7.27 31.32 3.77
N GLN A 221 -6.39 31.75 2.87
CA GLN A 221 -6.78 32.32 1.57
C GLN A 221 -7.47 31.26 0.70
N VAL A 222 -6.83 30.09 0.54
CA VAL A 222 -7.39 28.95 -0.21
C VAL A 222 -8.74 28.51 0.34
N SER A 223 -8.86 28.37 1.66
CA SER A 223 -10.10 27.90 2.31
C SER A 223 -11.26 28.87 2.11
N ARG A 224 -11.00 30.17 2.12
CA ARG A 224 -12.01 31.19 1.77
C ARG A 224 -12.41 31.06 0.30
N ARG A 225 -11.43 30.94 -0.59
CA ARG A 225 -11.67 30.93 -2.04
C ARG A 225 -12.42 29.69 -2.51
N LEU A 226 -12.14 28.53 -1.90
CA LEU A 226 -12.80 27.25 -2.16
C LEU A 226 -14.12 27.06 -1.38
N GLY A 227 -14.53 28.03 -0.56
CA GLY A 227 -15.74 27.88 0.24
C GLY A 227 -15.69 26.74 1.26
N ILE A 228 -14.50 26.30 1.67
CA ILE A 228 -14.33 25.15 2.59
C ILE A 228 -15.12 25.39 3.89
N HIS A 229 -15.09 26.60 4.41
CA HIS A 229 -15.79 26.94 5.66
C HIS A 229 -17.32 26.96 5.56
N SER A 230 -17.87 26.96 4.33
CA SER A 230 -19.31 26.88 4.07
C SER A 230 -19.81 25.46 3.82
N ASN A 231 -18.94 24.43 3.85
CA ASN A 231 -19.34 23.04 3.66
C ASN A 231 -20.28 22.57 4.78
N ALA A 232 -21.57 22.60 4.50
CA ALA A 232 -22.66 22.13 5.35
C ALA A 232 -23.31 20.90 4.71
N VAL A 233 -23.81 20.00 5.54
CA VAL A 233 -24.57 18.84 5.08
C VAL A 233 -26.04 19.27 4.94
N PRO A 234 -26.62 19.31 3.73
CA PRO A 234 -27.98 19.78 3.54
C PRO A 234 -28.98 18.99 4.38
N GLY A 235 -29.83 19.69 5.13
CA GLY A 235 -30.90 19.07 5.93
C GLY A 235 -30.47 18.49 7.29
N ASP A 236 -29.17 18.49 7.64
CA ASP A 236 -28.70 17.99 8.94
C ASP A 236 -27.74 18.98 9.63
N SER A 237 -28.25 19.67 10.65
CA SER A 237 -27.48 20.65 11.44
C SER A 237 -26.42 20.00 12.32
N ARG A 238 -26.64 18.77 12.80
CA ARG A 238 -25.67 18.06 13.64
C ARG A 238 -24.50 17.54 12.81
N ALA A 239 -24.79 16.97 11.64
CA ALA A 239 -23.76 16.57 10.68
C ALA A 239 -22.96 17.79 10.21
N SER A 240 -23.64 18.91 9.91
CA SER A 240 -22.98 20.17 9.54
C SER A 240 -22.01 20.68 10.61
N GLU A 241 -22.38 20.65 11.89
CA GLU A 241 -21.47 21.05 12.97
C GLU A 241 -20.29 20.10 13.16
N ALA A 242 -20.49 18.80 12.97
CA ALA A 242 -19.41 17.81 12.98
C ALA A 242 -18.39 18.08 11.87
N VAL A 243 -18.86 18.32 10.63
CA VAL A 243 -18.00 18.68 9.49
C VAL A 243 -17.22 19.96 9.78
N LYS A 244 -17.89 21.03 10.22
CA LYS A 244 -17.22 22.30 10.57
C LYS A 244 -16.16 22.11 11.66
N GLN A 245 -16.38 21.24 12.64
CA GLN A 245 -15.39 20.95 13.67
C GLN A 245 -14.16 20.24 13.09
N VAL A 246 -14.35 19.28 12.19
CA VAL A 246 -13.24 18.61 11.48
C VAL A 246 -12.44 19.63 10.67
N LEU A 247 -13.10 20.55 9.96
CA LEU A 247 -12.43 21.60 9.19
C LEU A 247 -11.61 22.55 10.08
N ARG A 248 -12.12 22.93 11.26
CA ARG A 248 -11.35 23.71 12.25
C ARG A 248 -10.12 22.94 12.76
N ASN A 249 -10.27 21.64 12.97
CA ASN A 249 -9.16 20.79 13.37
C ASN A 249 -8.12 20.68 12.25
N LEU A 250 -8.55 20.61 10.98
CA LEU A 250 -7.67 20.60 9.82
C LEU A 250 -6.83 21.88 9.72
N SER A 251 -7.43 23.05 9.94
CA SER A 251 -6.69 24.32 10.04
C SER A 251 -5.61 24.27 11.14
N SER A 252 -5.92 23.63 12.27
CA SER A 252 -4.97 23.46 13.37
C SER A 252 -3.83 22.51 13.00
N VAL A 253 -4.13 21.44 12.26
CA VAL A 253 -3.12 20.52 11.70
C VAL A 253 -2.17 21.25 10.76
N VAL A 254 -2.69 22.05 9.83
CA VAL A 254 -1.87 22.86 8.89
C VAL A 254 -0.93 23.79 9.63
N LYS A 255 -1.43 24.46 10.68
CA LYS A 255 -0.60 25.28 11.57
C LYS A 255 0.52 24.48 12.23
N ASN A 256 0.20 23.32 12.80
CA ASN A 256 1.18 22.47 13.47
C ASN A 256 2.23 21.90 12.49
N ILE A 257 1.87 21.60 11.25
CA ILE A 257 2.84 21.20 10.20
C ILE A 257 3.82 22.34 9.93
N SER A 258 3.34 23.58 9.83
CA SER A 258 4.20 24.76 9.64
C SER A 258 5.17 24.97 10.81
N GLU A 259 4.69 24.79 12.04
CA GLU A 259 5.50 24.96 13.26
C GLU A 259 6.50 23.81 13.47
N ALA A 260 6.15 22.58 13.08
CA ALA A 260 6.97 21.39 13.28
C ALA A 260 8.32 21.47 12.56
N ARG A 261 8.40 22.14 11.40
CA ARG A 261 9.69 22.43 10.75
C ARG A 261 10.62 23.23 11.67
N ASN A 262 10.08 24.22 12.38
CA ASN A 262 10.88 25.10 13.24
C ASN A 262 11.29 24.39 14.54
N ALA A 263 10.45 23.49 15.06
CA ALA A 263 10.70 22.75 16.29
C ALA A 263 11.54 21.49 16.09
N MET A 264 11.37 20.78 14.97
CA MET A 264 11.90 19.43 14.72
C MET A 264 12.59 19.27 13.36
N GLY A 265 12.54 20.26 12.48
CA GLY A 265 13.26 20.25 11.20
C GLY A 265 14.70 20.80 11.31
N THR A 266 15.36 20.92 10.17
CA THR A 266 16.76 21.40 10.02
C THR A 266 16.87 22.93 9.94
N GLY A 267 15.81 23.67 10.29
CA GLY A 267 15.78 25.13 10.24
C GLY A 267 16.78 25.76 11.22
N HIS A 268 17.71 26.55 10.68
CA HIS A 268 18.76 27.29 11.40
C HIS A 268 19.78 26.43 12.16
N GLY A 269 20.62 25.68 11.43
CA GLY A 269 21.97 25.30 11.86
C GLY A 269 22.09 24.87 13.33
N ARG A 270 21.25 23.93 13.77
CA ARG A 270 21.28 23.45 15.15
C ARG A 270 22.61 22.77 15.47
N ALA A 271 23.14 23.04 16.66
CA ALA A 271 24.32 22.36 17.19
C ALA A 271 24.05 20.91 17.62
N GLU A 272 22.78 20.54 17.79
CA GLU A 272 22.32 19.22 18.25
C GLU A 272 21.47 18.52 17.19
N ALA A 273 21.51 17.18 17.20
CA ALA A 273 20.71 16.34 16.32
C ALA A 273 19.20 16.53 16.55
N SER A 274 18.39 16.47 15.49
CA SER A 274 16.94 16.62 15.62
C SER A 274 16.32 15.47 16.44
N PRO A 275 15.33 15.75 17.33
CA PRO A 275 14.58 14.72 18.04
C PRO A 275 13.51 14.03 17.16
N ALA A 276 13.46 14.33 15.86
CA ALA A 276 12.50 13.73 14.94
C ALA A 276 12.74 12.21 14.80
N GLU A 277 11.66 11.44 14.94
CA GLU A 277 11.67 10.00 14.78
C GLU A 277 10.83 9.62 13.56
N ARG A 278 11.07 8.43 13.01
CA ARG A 278 10.31 7.91 11.84
C ARG A 278 8.79 7.96 12.04
N ARG A 279 8.30 7.64 13.25
CA ARG A 279 6.86 7.73 13.55
C ARG A 279 6.32 9.17 13.48
N HIS A 280 7.14 10.16 13.83
CA HIS A 280 6.77 11.57 13.74
C HIS A 280 6.72 11.99 12.28
N ALA A 281 7.76 11.68 11.50
CA ALA A 281 7.77 11.97 10.05
C ALA A 281 6.58 11.35 9.32
N ARG A 282 6.22 10.09 9.63
CA ARG A 282 5.04 9.42 9.07
C ARG A 282 3.72 10.10 9.46
N LEU A 283 3.58 10.55 10.71
CA LEU A 283 2.41 11.29 11.17
C LEU A 283 2.24 12.60 10.39
N PHE A 284 3.31 13.40 10.30
CA PHE A 284 3.31 14.67 9.57
C PHE A 284 3.03 14.46 8.09
N PHE A 285 3.62 13.43 7.50
CA PHE A 285 3.35 13.09 6.11
C PHE A 285 1.88 12.76 5.87
N ASN A 286 1.31 11.81 6.61
CA ASN A 286 -0.10 11.45 6.43
C ASN A 286 -1.04 12.66 6.65
N ALA A 287 -0.76 13.49 7.65
CA ALA A 287 -1.51 14.72 7.89
C ALA A 287 -1.40 15.69 6.70
N THR A 288 -0.22 15.84 6.11
CA THR A 288 0.01 16.62 4.89
C THR A 288 -0.83 16.08 3.73
N VAL A 289 -0.81 14.77 3.52
CA VAL A 289 -1.54 14.11 2.42
C VAL A 289 -3.03 14.32 2.55
N THR A 290 -3.60 14.11 3.74
CA THR A 290 -5.02 14.36 4.01
C THR A 290 -5.42 15.80 3.69
N VAL A 291 -4.58 16.78 4.05
CA VAL A 291 -4.84 18.20 3.73
C VAL A 291 -4.80 18.42 2.21
N THR A 292 -3.78 17.91 1.53
CA THR A 292 -3.59 18.14 0.09
C THR A 292 -4.66 17.47 -0.76
N GLU A 293 -5.04 16.23 -0.43
CA GLU A 293 -6.12 15.49 -1.11
C GLU A 293 -7.45 16.23 -0.93
N PHE A 294 -7.79 16.61 0.31
CA PHE A 294 -9.04 17.33 0.57
C PHE A 294 -9.14 18.66 -0.20
N ILE A 295 -8.05 19.43 -0.30
CA ILE A 295 -8.01 20.67 -1.09
C ILE A 295 -8.20 20.36 -2.57
N ALA A 296 -7.53 19.34 -3.10
CA ALA A 296 -7.62 18.95 -4.50
C ALA A 296 -9.02 18.45 -4.88
N GLU A 297 -9.63 17.61 -4.04
CA GLU A 297 -11.01 17.13 -4.22
C GLU A 297 -12.02 18.29 -4.16
N THR A 298 -11.87 19.20 -3.19
CA THR A 298 -12.75 20.36 -3.07
C THR A 298 -12.60 21.30 -4.27
N TRP A 299 -11.39 21.45 -4.80
CA TRP A 299 -11.15 22.18 -6.03
C TRP A 299 -11.86 21.53 -7.22
N ALA A 300 -11.63 20.23 -7.44
CA ALA A 300 -12.19 19.50 -8.57
C ALA A 300 -13.72 19.54 -8.58
N ALA A 301 -14.35 19.35 -7.42
CA ALA A 301 -15.80 19.44 -7.29
C ALA A 301 -16.38 20.83 -7.63
N GLY A 302 -15.58 21.90 -7.52
CA GLY A 302 -15.98 23.26 -7.86
C GLY A 302 -15.69 23.68 -9.31
N GLU A 303 -14.96 22.88 -10.09
CA GLU A 303 -14.75 23.11 -11.54
C GLU A 303 -15.87 22.49 -12.40
N ASP A 304 -16.60 21.50 -11.86
CA ASP A 304 -17.71 20.81 -12.52
C ASP A 304 -19.07 21.55 -12.38
N GLU A 305 -19.12 22.66 -11.64
CA GLU A 305 -20.28 23.57 -11.49
C GLU A 305 -20.12 24.85 -12.33
#